data_AF-A0A376F7M5-F1
#
_entry.id   AF-A0A376F7M5-F1
#
_cell.length_a   1.000
_cell.length_b   1.000
_cell.length_c   1.000
_cell.angle_alpha   90.00
_cell.angle_beta   90.00
_cell.angle_gamma   90.00
#
_symmetry.space_group_name_H-M   'P 1'
#
loop_
_entity.id
_entity.type
_entity.pdbx_description
1 polymer ?
#
loop_
_entity_poly.entity_id
_entity_poly.type
_entity_poly.pdbx_seq_one_letter_code
_entity_poly.pdbx_strand_id
1 'polypeptide(L)'
;MNTLILLAALSSQITFKTSQQENMTTIIPQVTLAQSCDCQVQIISLREGQGGQSSSRQQNTLFIPANQTIDLMRLSLNINAGDTVKIVVTVSDR
;
A
#
# COMPACT_ATOMS: atom_id res chain seq x y z
N MET A 1 27.50 -0.84 33.18
CA MET A 1 26.21 -0.68 32.47
C MET A 1 26.35 -1.31 31.09
N ASN A 2 25.63 -2.40 30.80
CA ASN A 2 25.60 -2.97 29.44
C ASN A 2 24.49 -2.30 28.64
N THR A 3 24.87 -1.46 27.68
CA THR A 3 23.94 -0.86 26.73
C THR A 3 23.58 -1.92 25.69
N LEU A 4 22.39 -2.49 25.79
CA LEU A 4 21.83 -3.34 24.74
C LEU A 4 21.37 -2.43 23.60
N ILE A 5 22.10 -2.42 22.48
CA ILE A 5 21.69 -1.74 21.26
C ILE A 5 20.79 -2.71 20.50
N LEU A 6 19.49 -2.42 20.43
CA LEU A 6 18.59 -3.11 19.51
C LEU A 6 18.81 -2.56 18.11
N LEU A 7 19.51 -3.33 17.27
CA LEU A 7 19.52 -3.10 15.83
C LEU A 7 18.18 -3.56 15.27
N ALA A 8 17.27 -2.62 15.01
CA ALA A 8 16.11 -2.91 14.20
C ALA A 8 16.61 -3.27 12.79
N ALA A 9 16.38 -4.50 12.35
CA ALA A 9 16.58 -4.84 10.95
C ALA A 9 15.57 -4.00 10.15
N LEU A 10 16.06 -3.10 9.30
CA LEU A 10 15.25 -2.37 8.33
C LEU A 10 14.72 -3.38 7.32
N SER A 11 13.61 -4.05 7.64
CA SER A 11 12.94 -4.97 6.74
C SER A 11 12.11 -4.17 5.73
N SER A 12 12.20 -4.56 4.45
CA SER A 12 11.29 -4.04 3.45
C SER A 12 9.85 -4.37 3.82
N GLN A 13 8.96 -3.39 3.79
CA GLN A 13 7.57 -3.55 4.23
C GLN A 13 6.60 -2.71 3.40
N ILE A 14 5.36 -3.18 3.33
CA ILE A 14 4.21 -2.45 2.77
C ILE A 14 3.22 -2.21 3.90
N THR A 15 2.75 -0.98 4.03
CA THR A 15 1.72 -0.59 4.99
C THR A 15 0.59 0.15 4.27
N PHE A 16 -0.54 0.33 4.96
CA PHE A 16 -1.69 1.03 4.40
C PHE A 16 -2.11 2.14 5.35
N LYS A 17 -2.03 3.38 4.88
CA LYS A 17 -2.70 4.50 5.55
C LYS A 17 -4.14 4.54 5.07
N THR A 18 -5.07 4.52 6.02
CA THR A 18 -6.49 4.53 5.75
C THR A 18 -7.16 5.67 6.49
N SER A 19 -8.03 6.42 5.82
CA SER A 19 -8.89 7.40 6.47
C SER A 19 -10.31 7.29 5.93
N GLN A 20 -11.29 7.42 6.80
CA GLN A 20 -12.70 7.37 6.44
C GLN A 20 -13.34 8.74 6.66
N GLN A 21 -14.07 9.22 5.67
CA GLN A 21 -14.92 10.41 5.75
C GLN A 21 -16.27 10.05 5.16
N GLU A 22 -17.31 10.05 6.00
CA GLU A 22 -18.65 9.58 5.63
C GLU A 22 -18.59 8.17 4.98
N ASN A 23 -19.02 8.03 3.74
CA ASN A 23 -19.02 6.76 3.00
C ASN A 23 -17.76 6.57 2.12
N MET A 24 -16.84 7.54 2.10
CA MET A 24 -15.63 7.48 1.30
C MET A 24 -14.42 7.09 2.16
N THR A 25 -13.82 5.96 1.82
CA THR A 25 -12.56 5.50 2.41
C THR A 25 -11.42 5.84 1.45
N THR A 26 -10.45 6.62 1.94
CA THR A 26 -9.17 6.82 1.26
C THR A 26 -8.17 5.80 1.77
N ILE A 27 -7.48 5.13 0.85
CA ILE A 27 -6.42 4.16 1.15
C ILE A 27 -5.17 4.57 0.38
N ILE A 28 -4.07 4.75 1.10
CA ILE A 28 -2.76 5.11 0.56
C ILE A 28 -1.79 3.98 0.94
N PRO A 29 -1.49 3.06 0.01
CA PRO A 29 -0.41 2.10 0.21
C PRO A 29 0.92 2.83 0.33
N GLN A 30 1.71 2.44 1.32
CA GLN A 30 3.05 2.95 1.52
C GLN A 30 4.06 1.81 1.49
N VAL A 31 5.27 2.13 1.05
CA VAL A 31 6.38 1.18 1.03
C VAL A 31 7.61 1.80 1.69
N THR A 32 8.36 0.98 2.41
CA THR A 32 9.72 1.28 2.85
C THR A 32 10.60 0.09 2.49
N LEU A 33 11.70 0.34 1.80
CA LEU A 33 12.63 -0.70 1.35
C LEU A 33 13.98 -0.57 2.06
N ALA A 34 14.63 -1.70 2.31
CA ALA A 34 15.98 -1.74 2.86
C ALA A 34 17.04 -1.23 1.86
N GLN A 35 16.77 -1.39 0.56
CA GLN A 35 17.64 -1.03 -0.55
C GLN A 35 16.82 -0.26 -1.60
N SER A 36 17.49 0.66 -2.31
CA SER A 36 16.86 1.43 -3.37
C SER A 36 16.69 0.60 -4.65
N CYS A 37 15.63 0.85 -5.40
CA CYS A 37 15.36 0.19 -6.68
C CYS A 37 14.56 1.09 -7.64
N ASP A 38 14.68 0.81 -8.95
CA ASP A 38 13.66 1.15 -9.94
C ASP A 38 12.64 0.01 -10.00
N CYS A 39 11.73 -0.02 -9.03
CA CYS A 39 10.82 -1.13 -8.84
C CYS A 39 9.59 -1.03 -9.73
N GLN A 40 9.08 -2.18 -10.18
CA GLN A 40 7.72 -2.32 -10.67
C GLN A 40 6.76 -2.38 -9.49
N VAL A 41 5.79 -1.48 -9.48
CA VAL A 41 4.72 -1.42 -8.49
C VAL A 41 3.41 -1.78 -9.19
N GLN A 42 2.75 -2.85 -8.73
CA GLN A 42 1.42 -3.23 -9.16
C GLN A 42 0.43 -3.09 -7.99
N ILE A 43 -0.70 -2.45 -8.25
CA ILE A 43 -1.78 -2.28 -7.29
C ILE A 43 -3.08 -2.76 -7.94
N ILE A 44 -3.70 -3.77 -7.33
CA ILE A 44 -4.99 -4.32 -7.75
C ILE A 44 -5.98 -4.03 -6.63
N SER A 45 -7.10 -3.41 -6.97
CA SER A 45 -8.24 -3.24 -6.05
C SER A 45 -9.48 -3.92 -6.59
N LEU A 46 -10.24 -4.50 -5.69
CA LEU A 46 -11.52 -5.14 -5.93
C LEU A 46 -12.48 -4.74 -4.82
N ARG A 47 -13.66 -4.28 -5.19
CA ARG A 47 -14.77 -4.01 -4.27
C ARG A 47 -16.00 -4.72 -4.79
N GLU A 48 -16.66 -5.45 -3.92
CA GLU A 48 -17.93 -6.14 -4.18
C GLU A 48 -18.97 -5.66 -3.18
N GLY A 49 -20.14 -5.28 -3.67
CA GLY A 49 -21.24 -4.79 -2.84
C GLY A 49 -22.60 -5.01 -3.51
N GLN A 50 -23.67 -4.59 -2.85
CA GLN A 50 -25.03 -4.74 -3.41
C GLN A 50 -25.21 -4.01 -4.76
N GLY A 51 -24.53 -2.88 -4.95
CA GLY A 51 -24.55 -2.12 -6.21
C GLY A 51 -23.66 -2.70 -7.32
N GLY A 52 -23.02 -3.84 -7.10
CA GLY A 52 -22.16 -4.52 -8.07
C GLY A 52 -20.68 -4.56 -7.65
N GLN A 53 -19.84 -4.87 -8.64
CA GLN A 53 -18.40 -5.05 -8.48
C GLN A 53 -17.63 -3.96 -9.21
N SER A 54 -16.59 -3.43 -8.57
CA SER A 54 -15.60 -2.58 -9.23
C SER A 54 -14.21 -3.16 -9.04
N SER A 55 -13.39 -3.09 -10.08
CA SER A 55 -11.99 -3.51 -10.01
C SER A 55 -11.09 -2.51 -10.72
N SER A 56 -9.85 -2.41 -10.25
CA SER A 56 -8.79 -1.63 -10.87
C SER A 56 -7.49 -2.41 -10.81
N ARG A 57 -6.68 -2.28 -11.86
CA ARG A 57 -5.30 -2.75 -11.90
C ARG A 57 -4.46 -1.60 -12.42
N GLN A 58 -3.47 -1.21 -11.65
CA GLN A 58 -2.48 -0.21 -12.03
C GLN A 58 -1.09 -0.80 -11.87
N GLN A 59 -0.22 -0.46 -12.81
CA GLN A 59 1.15 -0.91 -12.82
C GLN A 59 2.03 0.21 -13.33
N ASN A 60 3.08 0.54 -12.59
CA ASN A 60 4.04 1.56 -12.98
C ASN A 60 5.44 1.20 -12.48
N THR A 61 6.46 1.81 -13.08
CA THR A 61 7.83 1.77 -12.56
C THR A 61 8.07 3.06 -11.76
N LEU A 62 8.56 2.90 -10.53
CA LEU A 62 8.84 4.00 -9.62
C LEU A 62 10.22 3.78 -8.98
N PHE A 63 11.03 4.83 -8.96
CA PHE A 63 12.23 4.85 -8.14
C PHE A 63 11.84 4.93 -6.65
N ILE A 64 12.25 3.95 -5.86
CA ILE A 64 12.03 3.90 -4.42
C ILE A 64 13.40 3.94 -3.73
N PRO A 65 13.73 4.99 -2.96
CA PRO A 65 14.95 5.09 -2.18
C PRO A 65 14.88 4.19 -0.93
N ALA A 66 16.07 3.77 -0.47
CA ALA A 66 16.21 2.99 0.74
C ALA A 66 15.80 3.81 1.99
N ASN A 67 15.23 3.13 2.98
CA ASN A 67 14.98 3.65 4.34
C ASN A 67 14.08 4.88 4.40
N GLN A 68 13.29 5.12 3.34
CA GLN A 68 12.29 6.17 3.29
C GLN A 68 10.91 5.55 3.04
N THR A 69 9.90 6.05 3.74
CA THR A 69 8.51 5.71 3.45
C THR A 69 8.00 6.56 2.28
N ILE A 70 7.49 5.90 1.25
CA ILE A 70 6.89 6.54 0.08
C ILE A 70 5.43 6.13 -0.07
N ASP A 71 4.59 7.10 -0.40
CA ASP A 71 3.19 6.88 -0.79
C ASP A 71 3.14 6.44 -2.25
N LEU A 72 2.56 5.27 -2.53
CA LEU A 72 2.54 4.70 -3.88
C LEU A 72 1.44 5.33 -4.75
N MET A 73 0.23 5.44 -4.20
CA MET A 73 -0.91 6.09 -4.85
C MET A 73 -2.02 6.39 -3.85
N ARG A 74 -3.02 7.16 -4.27
CA ARG A 74 -4.26 7.38 -3.52
C ARG A 74 -5.43 6.62 -4.15
N LEU A 75 -6.02 5.70 -3.40
CA LEU A 75 -7.27 5.03 -3.75
C LEU A 75 -8.43 5.67 -2.97
N SER A 76 -9.50 6.04 -3.66
CA SER A 76 -10.74 6.51 -3.03
C SER A 76 -11.87 5.55 -3.38
N LEU A 77 -12.43 4.90 -2.37
CA LEU A 77 -13.47 3.89 -2.52
C LEU A 77 -14.69 4.28 -1.68
N ASN A 78 -15.89 4.17 -2.25
CA ASN A 78 -17.14 4.30 -1.50
C ASN A 78 -17.45 2.96 -0.84
N ILE A 79 -17.11 2.75 0.43
CA ILE A 79 -17.25 1.47 1.14
C ILE A 79 -18.44 1.57 2.09
N ASN A 80 -19.49 0.79 1.81
CA ASN A 80 -20.70 0.69 2.62
C ASN A 80 -20.66 -0.56 3.52
N ALA A 81 -21.54 -0.60 4.52
CA ALA A 81 -21.72 -1.80 5.33
C ALA A 81 -22.15 -3.00 4.47
N GLY A 82 -21.46 -4.12 4.64
CA GLY A 82 -21.70 -5.35 3.86
C GLY A 82 -20.88 -5.45 2.57
N ASP A 83 -20.18 -4.40 2.15
CA ASP A 83 -19.23 -4.50 1.05
C ASP A 83 -17.97 -5.29 1.47
N THR A 84 -17.39 -6.02 0.51
CA THR A 84 -16.06 -6.63 0.64
C THR A 84 -15.06 -5.88 -0.22
N VAL A 85 -13.91 -5.54 0.35
CA VAL A 85 -12.82 -4.85 -0.35
C VAL A 85 -11.53 -5.62 -0.21
N LYS A 86 -10.86 -5.86 -1.34
CA LYS A 86 -9.54 -6.49 -1.42
C LYS A 86 -8.60 -5.58 -2.18
N ILE A 87 -7.46 -5.26 -1.57
CA ILE A 87 -6.37 -4.51 -2.19
C ILE A 87 -5.10 -5.35 -2.10
N VAL A 88 -4.45 -5.56 -3.24
CA VAL A 88 -3.18 -6.27 -3.34
C VAL A 88 -2.15 -5.31 -3.91
N VAL A 89 -1.04 -5.16 -3.19
CA VAL A 89 0.08 -4.33 -3.60
C VAL A 89 1.28 -5.24 -3.75
N THR A 90 1.96 -5.12 -4.89
CA THR A 90 3.16 -5.88 -5.21
C THR A 90 4.24 -4.89 -5.61
N VAL A 91 5.41 -5.02 -5.00
CA VAL A 91 6.61 -4.25 -5.33
C VAL A 91 7.70 -5.27 -5.67
N SER A 92 8.26 -5.19 -6.87
CA SER A 92 9.36 -6.05 -7.32
C SER A 92 10.45 -5.22 -8.00
N ASP A 93 11.70 -5.62 -7.84
CA ASP A 93 12.91 -5.02 -8.43
C ASP A 93 13.23 -5.53 -9.85
N ARG A 94 12.35 -6.39 -10.39
CA ARG A 94 12.36 -7.17 -11.65
C ARG A 94 12.74 -8.63 -11.49
#